data_AF-A0A2E2C4U3-F1
#
_entry.id   AF-A0A2E2C4U3-F1
#
_cell.length_a   1.000
_cell.length_b   1.000
_cell.length_c   1.000
_cell.angle_alpha   90.00
_cell.angle_beta   90.00
_cell.angle_gamma   90.00
#
_symmetry.space_group_name_H-M   'P 1'
#
loop_
_entity.id
_entity.type
_entity.pdbx_description
1 polymer ?
#
loop_
_entity_poly.entity_id
_entity_poly.type
_entity_poly.pdbx_seq_one_letter_code
_entity_poly.pdbx_strand_id
1 'polypeptide(L)'
;MRFLLIFSGLLAVVPFVIGFVASLFIPDVTWFERLGVAAVPAFCTFFAAILLFSRDSARYSATIKKVRDNLLVSWDSTDEQFLSARPCEDTSLLLELRGTIAQFFDVPACKVARDVDLISDLHVDQLEPTFQFAVVRPAIASRQKEPQSFEFSTTNFHSIDELAIAIREVLDRGEGTIQTEES
;
A
#
# COMPACT_ATOMS: atom_id res chain seq x y z
N MET A 1 6.51 4.78 -15.38
CA MET A 1 7.39 4.43 -16.53
C MET A 1 8.87 4.70 -16.22
N ARG A 2 9.33 5.95 -16.03
CA ARG A 2 10.76 6.26 -15.80
C ARG A 2 11.38 5.55 -14.60
N PHE A 3 10.71 5.56 -13.44
CA PHE A 3 11.19 4.84 -12.24
C PHE A 3 11.33 3.32 -12.46
N LEU A 4 10.32 2.71 -13.10
CA LEU A 4 10.30 1.29 -13.42
C LEU A 4 11.46 0.87 -14.32
N LEU A 5 11.77 1.66 -15.36
CA LEU A 5 12.90 1.39 -16.25
C LEU A 5 14.24 1.50 -15.50
N ILE A 6 14.38 2.48 -14.61
CA ILE A 6 15.59 2.65 -13.79
C ILE A 6 15.78 1.46 -12.85
N PHE A 7 14.73 1.06 -12.14
CA PHE A 7 14.79 -0.05 -11.19
C PHE A 7 15.01 -1.40 -11.87
N SER A 8 14.32 -1.65 -12.98
CA SER A 8 14.51 -2.87 -13.80
C SER A 8 15.92 -2.90 -14.38
N GLY A 9 16.46 -1.75 -14.79
CA GLY A 9 17.84 -1.62 -15.25
C GLY A 9 18.84 -1.96 -14.14
N LEU A 10 18.64 -1.42 -12.93
CA LEU A 10 19.47 -1.72 -11.75
C LEU A 10 19.46 -3.22 -11.42
N LEU A 11 18.27 -3.85 -11.44
CA LEU A 11 18.11 -5.29 -11.21
C LEU A 11 18.85 -6.13 -12.26
N ALA A 12 18.89 -5.68 -13.51
CA ALA A 12 19.57 -6.38 -14.60
C ALA A 12 21.11 -6.29 -14.54
N VAL A 13 21.68 -5.34 -13.76
CA VAL A 13 23.14 -5.23 -13.59
C VAL A 13 23.71 -6.48 -12.91
N VAL A 14 23.05 -7.00 -11.89
CA VAL A 14 23.52 -8.18 -11.15
C VAL A 14 23.69 -9.42 -12.05
N PRO A 15 22.66 -9.88 -12.79
CA PRO A 15 22.81 -11.01 -13.71
C PRO A 15 23.77 -10.71 -14.86
N PHE A 16 23.88 -9.44 -15.30
CA PHE A 16 24.90 -9.04 -16.28
C PHE A 16 26.31 -9.28 -15.75
N VAL A 17 26.61 -8.81 -14.53
CA VAL A 17 27.93 -8.98 -13.90
C VAL A 17 28.23 -10.47 -13.67
N ILE A 18 27.24 -11.25 -13.19
CA ILE A 18 27.40 -12.69 -13.00
C ILE A 18 27.70 -13.38 -14.34
N GLY A 19 26.92 -13.10 -15.39
CA GLY A 19 27.12 -13.67 -16.72
C GLY A 19 28.46 -13.27 -17.32
N PHE A 20 28.87 -12.01 -17.12
CA PHE A 20 30.16 -11.51 -17.59
C PHE A 20 31.33 -12.20 -16.87
N VAL A 21 31.29 -12.30 -15.54
CA VAL A 21 32.32 -12.99 -14.75
C VAL A 21 32.38 -14.48 -15.12
N ALA A 22 31.23 -15.15 -15.26
CA ALA A 22 31.18 -16.55 -15.68
C ALA A 22 31.78 -16.74 -17.08
N SER A 23 31.51 -15.81 -18.00
CA SER A 23 32.06 -15.86 -19.36
C SER A 23 33.58 -15.79 -19.38
N LEU A 24 34.24 -15.16 -18.39
CA LEU A 24 35.71 -15.07 -18.30
C LEU A 24 36.38 -16.44 -18.22
N PHE A 25 35.69 -17.44 -17.67
CA PHE A 25 36.22 -18.79 -17.50
C PHE A 25 36.06 -19.69 -18.73
N ILE A 26 35.41 -19.21 -19.80
CA ILE A 26 35.26 -19.97 -21.04
C ILE A 26 36.46 -19.68 -21.96
N PRO A 27 37.31 -20.67 -22.28
CA PRO A 27 38.41 -20.49 -23.23
C PRO A 27 37.87 -20.30 -24.65
N ASP A 28 38.65 -19.64 -25.50
CA ASP A 28 38.39 -19.47 -26.94
C ASP A 28 37.15 -18.65 -27.34
N VAL A 29 36.53 -17.94 -26.39
CA VAL A 29 35.40 -17.03 -26.65
C VAL A 29 35.88 -15.60 -26.86
N THR A 30 35.41 -14.97 -27.93
CA THR A 30 35.71 -13.57 -28.26
C THR A 30 35.06 -12.59 -27.28
N TRP A 31 35.58 -11.35 -27.20
CA TRP A 31 34.99 -10.32 -26.32
C TRP A 31 33.51 -10.02 -26.62
N PHE A 32 33.11 -10.06 -27.89
CA PHE A 32 31.72 -9.84 -28.29
C PHE A 32 30.79 -10.97 -27.82
N GLU A 33 31.23 -12.22 -27.92
CA GLU A 33 30.46 -13.37 -27.44
C GLU A 33 30.34 -13.37 -25.90
N ARG A 34 31.40 -12.96 -25.18
CA ARG A 34 31.35 -12.77 -23.72
C ARG A 34 30.30 -11.73 -23.31
N LEU A 35 30.26 -10.60 -24.02
CA LEU A 35 29.20 -9.59 -23.83
C LEU A 35 27.81 -10.16 -24.15
N GLY A 36 27.68 -10.97 -25.20
CA GLY A 36 26.43 -11.66 -25.54
C GLY A 36 25.95 -12.58 -24.42
N VAL A 37 26.84 -13.43 -23.89
CA VAL A 37 26.57 -14.35 -22.77
C VAL A 37 26.12 -13.59 -21.51
N ALA A 38 26.72 -12.44 -21.23
CA ALA A 38 26.32 -11.57 -20.11
C ALA A 38 24.99 -10.84 -20.37
N ALA A 39 24.73 -10.43 -21.61
CA ALA A 39 23.57 -9.64 -21.98
C ALA A 39 22.26 -10.44 -21.95
N VAL A 40 22.28 -11.72 -22.32
CA VAL A 40 21.08 -12.58 -22.36
C VAL A 40 20.37 -12.66 -20.99
N PRO A 41 21.02 -13.09 -19.89
CA PRO A 41 20.35 -13.17 -18.60
C PRO A 41 19.94 -11.78 -18.09
N ALA A 42 20.74 -10.74 -18.33
CA ALA A 42 20.40 -9.37 -17.98
C ALA A 42 19.14 -8.87 -18.68
N PHE A 43 19.03 -9.14 -19.98
CA PHE A 43 17.84 -8.81 -20.77
C PHE A 43 16.61 -9.58 -20.30
N CYS A 44 16.75 -10.88 -20.02
CA CYS A 44 15.65 -11.68 -19.47
C CYS A 44 15.17 -11.14 -18.12
N THR A 45 16.07 -10.81 -17.19
CA THR A 45 15.72 -10.22 -15.89
C THR A 45 15.06 -8.85 -16.05
N PHE A 46 15.60 -8.00 -16.92
CA PHE A 46 15.02 -6.69 -17.22
C PHE A 46 13.58 -6.83 -17.73
N PHE A 47 13.36 -7.69 -18.72
CA PHE A 47 12.04 -7.88 -19.32
C PHE A 47 11.06 -8.54 -18.35
N ALA A 48 11.51 -9.52 -17.56
CA ALA A 48 10.71 -10.15 -16.52
C ALA A 48 10.28 -9.13 -15.46
N ALA A 49 11.17 -8.25 -15.01
CA ALA A 49 10.85 -7.20 -14.05
C ALA A 49 9.78 -6.24 -14.58
N ILE A 50 9.88 -5.83 -15.86
CA ILE A 50 8.86 -5.01 -16.51
C ILE A 50 7.52 -5.75 -16.54
N LEU A 51 7.50 -6.99 -17.01
CA LEU A 51 6.26 -7.78 -17.14
C LEU A 51 5.58 -8.02 -15.79
N LEU A 52 6.36 -8.37 -14.75
CA LEU A 52 5.85 -8.58 -13.41
C LEU A 52 5.28 -7.28 -12.84
N PHE A 53 6.02 -6.18 -12.93
CA PHE A 53 5.53 -4.88 -12.47
C PHE A 53 4.27 -4.44 -13.23
N SER A 54 4.24 -4.60 -14.55
CA SER A 54 3.04 -4.29 -15.35
C SER A 54 1.86 -5.16 -14.97
N ARG A 55 2.07 -6.45 -14.72
CA ARG A 55 1.03 -7.37 -14.24
C ARG A 55 0.50 -6.95 -12.88
N ASP A 56 1.38 -6.63 -11.94
CA ASP A 56 0.99 -6.23 -10.58
C ASP A 56 0.28 -4.89 -10.59
N SER A 57 0.76 -3.92 -11.38
CA SER A 57 0.07 -2.65 -11.59
C SER A 57 -1.31 -2.84 -12.22
N ALA A 58 -1.46 -3.73 -13.22
CA ALA A 58 -2.75 -4.01 -13.84
C ALA A 58 -3.72 -4.66 -12.85
N ARG A 59 -3.24 -5.59 -12.02
CA ARG A 59 -4.02 -6.21 -10.94
C ARG A 59 -4.46 -5.18 -9.91
N TYR A 60 -3.54 -4.36 -9.43
CA TYR A 60 -3.84 -3.29 -8.47
C TYR A 60 -4.90 -2.33 -9.04
N SER A 61 -4.72 -1.83 -10.26
CA SER A 61 -5.69 -0.94 -10.90
C SER A 61 -7.04 -1.62 -11.14
N ALA A 62 -7.06 -2.91 -11.47
CA ALA A 62 -8.30 -3.67 -11.63
C ALA A 62 -9.05 -3.81 -10.29
N THR A 63 -8.34 -4.10 -9.19
CA THR A 63 -8.92 -4.18 -7.84
C THR A 63 -9.49 -2.83 -7.42
N ILE A 64 -8.72 -1.74 -7.52
CA ILE A 64 -9.20 -0.38 -7.21
C ILE A 64 -10.45 -0.04 -8.02
N LYS A 65 -10.43 -0.29 -9.34
CA LYS A 65 -11.57 -0.01 -10.20
C LYS A 65 -12.80 -0.83 -9.79
N LYS A 66 -12.63 -2.12 -9.53
CA LYS A 66 -13.72 -3.01 -9.10
C LYS A 66 -14.35 -2.53 -7.80
N VAL A 67 -13.53 -2.22 -6.78
CA VAL A 67 -14.02 -1.72 -5.48
C VAL A 67 -14.74 -0.39 -5.67
N ARG A 68 -14.15 0.54 -6.43
CA ARG A 68 -14.78 1.82 -6.76
C ARG A 68 -16.15 1.63 -7.42
N ASP A 69 -16.23 0.80 -8.45
CA ASP A 69 -17.48 0.57 -9.18
C ASP A 69 -18.54 -0.07 -8.26
N ASN A 70 -18.15 -0.99 -7.37
CA ASN A 70 -19.04 -1.55 -6.34
C ASN A 70 -19.54 -0.50 -5.35
N LEU A 71 -18.65 0.36 -4.84
CA LEU A 71 -19.01 1.45 -3.94
C LEU A 71 -19.91 2.49 -4.62
N LEU A 72 -19.71 2.78 -5.91
CA LEU A 72 -20.58 3.72 -6.63
C LEU A 72 -22.01 3.19 -6.82
N VAL A 73 -22.17 1.86 -6.89
CA VAL A 73 -23.48 1.19 -7.00
C VAL A 73 -24.17 1.03 -5.64
N SER A 74 -23.42 1.09 -4.53
CA SER A 74 -23.98 0.99 -3.18
C SER A 74 -24.92 2.17 -2.87
N TRP A 75 -25.75 1.99 -1.86
CA TRP A 75 -26.66 3.03 -1.39
C TRP A 75 -25.91 4.15 -0.67
N ASP A 76 -26.41 5.37 -0.81
CA ASP A 76 -25.86 6.53 -0.12
C ASP A 76 -26.25 6.47 1.36
N SER A 77 -25.26 6.48 2.25
CA SER A 77 -25.45 6.64 3.69
C SER A 77 -25.13 8.07 4.08
N THR A 78 -26.05 8.73 4.80
CA THR A 78 -25.75 10.04 5.43
C THR A 78 -24.76 9.85 6.58
N ASP A 79 -24.15 10.94 7.05
CA ASP A 79 -23.25 10.90 8.21
C ASP A 79 -23.99 10.50 9.49
N GLU A 80 -25.24 10.94 9.65
CA GLU A 80 -26.11 10.56 10.76
C GLU A 80 -26.41 9.05 10.74
N GLN A 81 -26.71 8.48 9.57
CA GLN A 81 -26.92 7.03 9.41
C GLN A 81 -25.64 6.24 9.68
N PHE A 82 -24.49 6.75 9.20
CA PHE A 82 -23.19 6.12 9.41
C PHE A 82 -22.80 6.08 10.89
N LEU A 83 -23.02 7.17 11.63
CA LEU A 83 -22.71 7.27 13.06
C LEU A 83 -23.75 6.58 13.96
N SER A 84 -25.01 6.51 13.55
CA SER A 84 -26.06 5.84 14.34
C SER A 84 -26.06 4.33 14.18
N ALA A 85 -25.37 3.78 13.17
CA ALA A 85 -25.30 2.34 12.93
C ALA A 85 -24.72 1.56 14.11
N ARG A 86 -23.69 2.09 14.80
CA ARG A 86 -23.08 1.52 16.00
C ARG A 86 -22.58 2.62 16.94
N PRO A 87 -22.71 2.46 18.27
CA PRO A 87 -22.15 3.41 19.22
C PRO A 87 -20.61 3.40 19.13
N CYS A 88 -20.00 4.58 19.06
CA CYS A 88 -18.56 4.75 19.04
C CYS A 88 -18.16 6.01 19.82
N GLU A 89 -17.02 5.95 20.51
CA GLU A 89 -16.51 7.04 21.34
C GLU A 89 -15.88 8.18 20.52
N ASP A 90 -15.25 7.89 19.38
CA ASP A 90 -14.57 8.89 18.55
C ASP A 90 -15.21 9.01 17.17
N THR A 91 -16.38 9.65 17.13
CA THR A 91 -17.13 9.91 15.89
C THR A 91 -16.34 10.73 14.87
N SER A 92 -15.42 11.58 15.33
CA SER A 92 -14.59 12.41 14.47
C SER A 92 -13.59 11.57 13.66
N LEU A 93 -12.92 10.60 14.31
CA LEU A 93 -11.97 9.70 13.64
C LEU A 93 -12.69 8.81 12.62
N LEU A 94 -13.92 8.40 12.92
CA LEU A 94 -14.71 7.58 12.01
C LEU A 94 -15.09 8.30 10.73
N LEU A 95 -15.54 9.55 10.83
CA LEU A 95 -15.87 10.36 9.66
C LEU A 95 -14.61 10.70 8.85
N GLU A 96 -13.49 10.96 9.53
CA GLU A 96 -12.20 11.17 8.89
C GLU A 96 -11.77 9.93 8.09
N LEU A 97 -11.75 8.74 8.72
CA LEU A 97 -11.44 7.48 8.05
C LEU A 97 -12.36 7.20 6.87
N ARG A 98 -13.67 7.43 7.04
CA ARG A 98 -14.65 7.32 5.97
C ARG A 98 -14.27 8.21 4.78
N GLY A 99 -13.90 9.45 5.06
CA GLY A 99 -13.45 10.41 4.04
C GLY A 99 -12.16 9.97 3.35
N THR A 100 -11.16 9.50 4.09
CA THR A 100 -9.87 9.10 3.52
C THR A 100 -9.99 7.81 2.71
N ILE A 101 -10.80 6.84 3.15
CA ILE A 101 -11.13 5.64 2.37
C ILE A 101 -11.83 6.04 1.07
N ALA A 102 -12.79 6.96 1.14
CA ALA A 102 -13.51 7.43 -0.04
C ALA A 102 -12.58 8.13 -1.03
N GLN A 103 -11.65 8.97 -0.55
CA GLN A 103 -10.62 9.60 -1.37
C GLN A 103 -9.68 8.57 -2.02
N PHE A 104 -9.28 7.54 -1.27
CA PHE A 104 -8.41 6.49 -1.79
C PHE A 104 -9.02 5.73 -2.97
N PHE A 105 -10.33 5.46 -2.93
CA PHE A 105 -11.06 4.82 -4.02
C PHE A 105 -11.64 5.80 -5.05
N ASP A 106 -11.44 7.11 -4.89
CA ASP A 106 -12.00 8.15 -5.75
C ASP A 106 -13.54 8.09 -5.83
N VAL A 107 -14.19 8.00 -4.66
CA VAL A 107 -15.66 7.99 -4.51
C VAL A 107 -16.12 9.05 -3.49
N PRO A 108 -17.39 9.48 -3.52
CA PRO A 108 -17.96 10.29 -2.46
C PRO A 108 -18.01 9.54 -1.12
N ALA A 109 -17.79 10.23 0.01
CA ALA A 109 -17.83 9.63 1.34
C ALA A 109 -19.18 8.95 1.66
N CYS A 110 -20.29 9.48 1.11
CA CYS A 110 -21.62 8.89 1.29
C CYS A 110 -21.73 7.43 0.78
N LYS A 111 -20.86 7.00 -0.13
CA LYS A 111 -20.81 5.64 -0.68
C LYS A 111 -20.13 4.61 0.22
N VAL A 112 -19.34 5.07 1.19
CA VAL A 112 -18.69 4.20 2.17
C VAL A 112 -19.65 4.02 3.34
N ALA A 113 -20.27 2.85 3.44
CA ALA A 113 -21.14 2.49 4.53
C ALA A 113 -20.35 1.96 5.74
N ARG A 114 -20.98 1.92 6.92
CA ARG A 114 -20.32 1.56 8.19
C ARG A 114 -20.02 0.06 8.31
N ASP A 115 -20.79 -0.76 7.62
CA ASP A 115 -20.76 -2.22 7.59
C ASP A 115 -19.90 -2.79 6.46
N VAL A 116 -19.32 -1.94 5.63
CA VAL A 116 -18.36 -2.34 4.59
C VAL A 116 -17.20 -3.09 5.21
N ASP A 117 -16.93 -4.29 4.70
CA ASP A 117 -15.84 -5.12 5.18
C ASP A 117 -14.53 -4.76 4.46
N LEU A 118 -13.49 -4.42 5.23
CA LEU A 118 -12.21 -3.94 4.70
C LEU A 118 -11.48 -5.00 3.86
N ILE A 119 -11.67 -6.29 4.13
CA ILE A 119 -10.95 -7.38 3.46
C ILE A 119 -11.78 -7.93 2.29
N SER A 120 -13.05 -8.22 2.53
CA SER A 120 -13.91 -8.87 1.54
C SER A 120 -14.52 -7.89 0.53
N ASP A 121 -14.90 -6.69 0.96
CA ASP A 121 -15.50 -5.69 0.06
C ASP A 121 -14.47 -4.73 -0.51
N LEU A 122 -13.54 -4.24 0.32
CA LEU A 122 -12.52 -3.26 -0.09
C LEU A 122 -11.19 -3.90 -0.53
N HIS A 123 -10.98 -5.19 -0.26
CA HIS A 123 -9.75 -5.91 -0.61
C HIS A 123 -8.47 -5.21 -0.13
N VAL A 124 -8.49 -4.65 1.08
CA VAL A 124 -7.36 -3.90 1.66
C VAL A 124 -6.09 -4.75 1.72
N ASP A 125 -6.22 -6.05 1.98
CA ASP A 125 -5.11 -7.03 1.97
C ASP A 125 -4.32 -7.04 0.64
N GLN A 126 -4.99 -6.82 -0.48
CA GLN A 126 -4.37 -6.77 -1.82
C GLN A 126 -3.84 -5.38 -2.18
N LEU A 127 -4.21 -4.36 -1.41
CA LEU A 127 -3.88 -2.96 -1.66
C LEU A 127 -2.79 -2.45 -0.72
N GLU A 128 -2.37 -3.25 0.26
CA GLU A 128 -1.18 -3.00 1.06
C GLU A 128 0.10 -3.05 0.21
N PRO A 129 1.11 -2.20 0.51
CA PRO A 129 1.19 -1.25 1.63
C PRO A 129 0.45 0.09 1.36
N THR A 130 -0.15 0.26 0.19
CA THR A 130 -0.57 1.58 -0.30
C THR A 130 -1.74 2.14 0.50
N PHE A 131 -2.68 1.28 0.91
CA PHE A 131 -3.80 1.66 1.77
C PHE A 131 -3.32 2.20 3.12
N GLN A 132 -2.35 1.54 3.78
CA GLN A 132 -1.74 2.07 4.99
C GLN A 132 -1.13 3.47 4.79
N PHE A 133 -0.40 3.70 3.70
CA PHE A 133 0.22 5.00 3.43
C PHE A 133 -0.79 6.11 3.12
N ALA A 134 -1.88 5.79 2.42
CA ALA A 134 -2.84 6.79 1.95
C ALA A 134 -4.00 7.03 2.93
N VAL A 135 -4.35 6.04 3.76
CA VAL A 135 -5.51 6.11 4.66
C VAL A 135 -5.08 6.21 6.12
N VAL A 136 -4.26 5.26 6.58
CA VAL A 136 -3.92 5.14 8.01
C VAL A 136 -2.94 6.23 8.45
N ARG A 137 -1.85 6.42 7.71
CA ARG A 137 -0.82 7.40 8.09
C ARG A 137 -1.35 8.83 8.16
N PRO A 138 -2.16 9.33 7.20
CA PRO A 138 -2.75 10.66 7.30
C PRO A 138 -3.69 10.82 8.49
N ALA A 139 -4.51 9.80 8.80
CA ALA A 139 -5.41 9.83 9.95
C ALA A 139 -4.69 9.86 11.31
N ILE A 140 -3.49 9.27 11.39
CA ILE A 140 -2.63 9.37 12.57
C ILE A 140 -1.89 10.72 12.60
N ALA A 141 -1.31 11.14 11.47
CA ALA A 141 -0.54 12.38 11.37
C ALA A 141 -1.38 13.64 11.59
N SER A 142 -2.68 13.61 11.27
CA SER A 142 -3.60 14.73 11.55
C SER A 142 -3.83 14.96 13.04
N ARG A 143 -3.58 13.95 13.88
CA ARG A 143 -3.85 13.96 15.33
C ARG A 143 -2.59 13.91 16.20
N GLN A 144 -1.46 13.44 15.67
CA GLN A 144 -0.18 13.50 16.39
C GLN A 144 0.45 14.89 16.33
N LYS A 145 0.95 15.36 17.48
CA LYS A 145 1.78 16.58 17.56
C LYS A 145 3.17 16.40 16.97
N GLU A 146 3.74 15.20 17.07
CA GLU A 146 5.05 14.85 16.54
C GLU A 146 4.99 13.53 15.76
N PRO A 147 5.62 13.45 14.58
CA PRO A 147 5.59 12.25 13.77
C PRO A 147 6.39 11.12 14.45
N GLN A 148 5.69 10.12 14.98
CA GLN A 148 6.31 8.92 15.52
C GLN A 148 6.35 7.80 14.48
N SER A 149 7.42 6.98 14.51
CA SER A 149 7.46 5.73 13.76
C SER A 149 6.60 4.69 14.45
N PHE A 150 5.59 4.17 13.75
CA PHE A 150 4.73 3.11 14.24
C PHE A 150 4.66 1.98 13.22
N GLU A 151 4.56 0.74 13.71
CA GLU A 151 4.27 -0.43 12.89
C GLU A 151 2.77 -0.70 12.97
N PHE A 152 2.08 -0.68 11.84
CA PHE A 152 0.63 -0.86 11.75
C PHE A 152 0.34 -1.84 10.62
N SER A 153 -0.37 -2.93 10.92
CA SER A 153 -0.82 -3.87 9.89
C SER A 153 -2.33 -3.85 9.83
N THR A 154 -2.88 -3.60 8.65
CA THR A 154 -4.33 -3.60 8.37
C THR A 154 -4.88 -4.97 8.02
N THR A 155 -4.01 -5.98 7.88
CA THR A 155 -4.35 -7.29 7.27
C THR A 155 -5.42 -8.10 8.00
N ASN A 156 -5.75 -7.73 9.24
CA ASN A 156 -6.68 -8.48 10.09
C ASN A 156 -7.92 -7.66 10.48
N PHE A 157 -8.06 -6.42 10.02
CA PHE A 157 -9.22 -5.60 10.35
C PHE A 157 -10.30 -5.83 9.32
N HIS A 158 -11.48 -6.23 9.79
CA HIS A 158 -12.65 -6.44 8.95
C HIS A 158 -13.56 -5.23 8.91
N SER A 159 -13.53 -4.36 9.92
CA SER A 159 -14.44 -3.22 10.01
C SER A 159 -13.72 -1.87 10.18
N ILE A 160 -14.38 -0.79 9.77
CA ILE A 160 -13.89 0.58 10.02
C ILE A 160 -13.81 0.87 11.53
N ASP A 161 -14.69 0.25 12.33
CA ASP A 161 -14.67 0.30 13.79
C ASP A 161 -13.33 -0.25 14.35
N GLU A 162 -12.94 -1.45 13.93
CA GLU A 162 -11.68 -2.07 14.35
C GLU A 162 -10.47 -1.24 13.94
N LEU A 163 -10.48 -0.70 12.71
CA LEU A 163 -9.42 0.17 12.22
C LEU A 163 -9.29 1.44 13.09
N ALA A 164 -10.41 2.04 13.48
CA ALA A 164 -10.42 3.23 14.32
C ALA A 164 -9.91 2.95 15.73
N ILE A 165 -10.30 1.81 16.33
CA ILE A 165 -9.79 1.36 17.64
C ILE A 165 -8.28 1.18 17.57
N ALA A 166 -7.78 0.48 16.56
CA ALA A 166 -6.34 0.26 16.39
C ALA A 166 -5.56 1.57 16.20
N ILE A 167 -6.11 2.53 15.43
CA ILE A 167 -5.48 3.85 15.29
C ILE A 167 -5.46 4.60 16.62
N ARG A 168 -6.53 4.54 17.40
CA ARG A 168 -6.60 5.17 18.71
C ARG A 168 -5.61 4.56 19.70
N GLU A 169 -5.44 3.24 19.72
CA GLU A 169 -4.42 2.58 20.54
C GLU A 169 -2.99 3.06 20.20
N VAL A 170 -2.71 3.34 18.92
CA VAL A 170 -1.43 3.91 18.49
C VAL A 170 -1.28 5.36 18.96
N LEU A 171 -2.34 6.16 18.89
CA LEU A 171 -2.35 7.54 19.38
C LEU A 171 -2.14 7.60 20.91
N ASP A 172 -2.87 6.78 21.67
CA ASP A 172 -2.79 6.71 23.13
C ASP A 172 -1.40 6.24 23.60
N ARG A 173 -0.77 5.30 22.88
CA ARG A 173 0.61 4.86 23.17
C ARG A 173 1.63 5.98 22.93
N GLY A 174 1.39 6.85 21.94
CA GLY A 174 2.25 7.99 21.65
C GLY A 174 2.22 9.08 22.73
N GLU A 175 1.08 9.26 23.41
CA GLU A 175 0.92 10.21 24.51
C GLU A 175 1.50 9.71 25.84
N GLY A 176 1.59 8.39 26.05
CA GLY A 176 2.08 7.78 27.30
C GLY A 176 3.60 7.83 27.54
N THR A 177 4.41 8.31 26.58
CA THR A 177 5.89 8.36 26.73
C THR A 177 6.40 9.73 27.21
N ILE A 178 5.51 10.60 27.67
CA ILE A 178 5.86 11.86 28.35
C ILE A 178 5.50 11.72 29.84
N GLN A 179 6.23 10.87 30.57
CA GLN A 179 6.28 10.92 32.04
C GLN A 179 7.72 11.16 32.49
N THR A 180 8.04 12.45 32.65
CA THR A 180 8.72 13.03 33.81
C THR A 180 10.05 12.39 34.25
N GLU A 181 11.15 12.72 33.56
CA GLU A 181 12.47 12.84 34.21
C GLU A 181 12.63 14.27 34.74
N GLU A 182 12.03 14.55 35.89
CA GLU A 182 12.51 15.59 36.81
C GLU A 182 12.48 14.98 38.23
N SER A 183 13.66 14.61 38.72
CA SER A 183 13.97 14.62 40.15
C SER A 183 15.45 14.84 40.40
#